data_AF-A0A2E2ASG0-F1
#
_entry.id   AF-A0A2E2ASG0-F1
#
_cell.length_a   1.000
_cell.length_b   1.000
_cell.length_c   1.000
_cell.angle_alpha   90.00
_cell.angle_beta   90.00
_cell.angle_gamma   90.00
#
_symmetry.space_group_name_H-M   'P 1'
#
loop_
_entity.id
_entity.type
_entity.pdbx_description
1 polymer ?
#
loop_
_entity_poly.entity_id
_entity_poly.type
_entity_poly.pdbx_seq_one_letter_code
_entity_poly.pdbx_strand_id
1 'polypeptide(L)'
;MEDNANRKTKLPLIIGLLGVGTGVWFAVMGIPGGSRLSPNELVSLTNRGLASVENIPNKLENDGTESIRIFTSVVREAPDAMLGVRNLAIAGVLAVEKQHAKRDEAREKYNLTLELAKKALVALREKDPDSGIVDMLEAKLYVTLDNEVAAANLYRTAYEKNPDDSLPLMELFALLRNGQGEERARVVREAAEVNPDNLIVLENVVRLQAESKDSDIIQTLNKAVAVLSPYKSLLADQKIDLASELPEFTAAIEAGDDSVWTKVKIRMIQVFNVVKQDFGYHTDMVQLQRHPLEYLVHDFPSGYFGGRGDLQAPTGIPVSYQSFAGLDTLQGIEDVLDAQFTDFDLDRKIDMVVLQLGKLSILQKDAQAKQWQITHSVDVSPGVSRVLAVDFDRDATTTTPESYVVSDFDFLLFGQAGLQIVENVLPKDEAERTLVVSETAFANAGITGVTNVQVADLENDGDLDVALLGDQGLQLWKNHENWLFTNVTQEALPEAAKADGGRVLALADANRSLQQDLYVSGGLFENIRHGRLQWNESSDALIGGVNHTALSVFDVDNNGSVDTVAATGSEVHLVLTGNEPGGKVWKQQTIKFPSESVNLQPLDYDNDG
;
A
#
# COMPACT_ATOMS: atom_id res chain seq x y z
N MET A 1 -34.17 -14.02 18.76
CA MET A 1 -34.35 -15.48 19.01
C MET A 1 -34.91 -16.23 17.78
N GLU A 2 -35.50 -15.56 16.78
CA GLU A 2 -35.89 -16.20 15.51
C GLU A 2 -34.74 -16.41 14.51
N ASP A 3 -33.61 -15.70 14.65
CA ASP A 3 -32.44 -15.86 13.76
C ASP A 3 -31.65 -17.17 13.91
N ASN A 4 -31.80 -17.87 15.04
CA ASN A 4 -31.05 -19.10 15.30
C ASN A 4 -31.63 -20.32 14.58
N ALA A 5 -32.88 -20.27 14.12
CA ALA A 5 -33.53 -21.37 13.41
C ALA A 5 -33.11 -21.44 11.93
N ASN A 6 -32.86 -20.30 11.29
CA ASN A 6 -32.44 -20.21 9.88
C ASN A 6 -30.95 -20.52 9.65
N ARG A 7 -30.08 -20.37 10.66
CA ARG A 7 -28.67 -20.81 10.57
C ARG A 7 -28.52 -22.33 10.50
N LYS A 8 -29.39 -23.08 11.19
CA LYS A 8 -29.32 -24.56 11.26
C LYS A 8 -29.77 -25.26 9.97
N THR A 9 -30.59 -24.63 9.14
CA THR A 9 -31.05 -25.20 7.85
C THR A 9 -30.13 -24.88 6.68
N LYS A 10 -29.37 -23.76 6.73
CA LYS A 10 -28.39 -23.41 5.68
C LYS A 10 -27.06 -24.17 5.81
N LEU A 11 -26.63 -24.51 7.03
CA LEU A 11 -25.37 -25.21 7.28
C LEU A 11 -25.25 -26.58 6.55
N PRO A 12 -26.24 -27.50 6.61
CA PRO A 12 -26.16 -28.76 5.87
C PRO A 12 -26.25 -28.58 4.34
N LEU A 13 -26.88 -27.52 3.85
CA LEU A 13 -26.97 -27.21 2.41
C LEU A 13 -25.62 -26.69 1.87
N ILE A 14 -24.93 -25.85 2.65
CA ILE A 14 -23.60 -25.32 2.32
C ILE A 14 -22.54 -26.42 2.42
N ILE A 15 -22.59 -27.26 3.48
CA ILE A 15 -21.72 -28.44 3.61
C ILE A 15 -21.97 -29.44 2.48
N GLY A 16 -23.23 -29.65 2.09
CA GLY A 16 -23.60 -30.52 0.97
C GLY A 16 -23.10 -30.00 -0.38
N LEU A 17 -23.19 -28.69 -0.65
CA LEU A 17 -22.69 -28.07 -1.88
C LEU A 17 -21.16 -28.12 -1.98
N LEU A 18 -20.44 -27.88 -0.88
CA LEU A 18 -18.98 -28.02 -0.81
C LEU A 18 -18.57 -29.47 -1.04
N GLY A 19 -19.16 -30.42 -0.30
CA GLY A 19 -18.82 -31.84 -0.37
C GLY A 19 -19.08 -32.46 -1.75
N VAL A 20 -20.19 -32.12 -2.41
CA VAL A 20 -20.54 -32.62 -3.74
C VAL A 20 -19.63 -32.02 -4.83
N GLY A 21 -19.27 -30.74 -4.73
CA GLY A 21 -18.34 -30.10 -5.67
C GLY A 21 -16.93 -30.73 -5.61
N THR A 22 -16.44 -31.03 -4.41
CA THR A 22 -15.10 -31.61 -4.19
C THR A 22 -15.03 -33.12 -4.39
N GLY A 23 -16.11 -33.86 -4.13
CA GLY A 23 -16.17 -35.30 -4.45
C GLY A 23 -16.08 -35.57 -5.96
N VAL A 24 -16.58 -34.64 -6.77
CA VAL A 24 -16.48 -34.70 -8.24
C VAL A 24 -15.07 -34.32 -8.72
N TRP A 25 -14.38 -33.38 -8.06
CA TRP A 25 -12.99 -33.01 -8.36
C TRP A 25 -12.03 -34.21 -8.35
N PHE A 26 -12.06 -35.02 -7.28
CA PHE A 26 -11.14 -36.17 -7.14
C PHE A 26 -11.45 -37.35 -8.08
N ALA A 27 -12.65 -37.39 -8.68
CA ALA A 27 -13.01 -38.39 -9.68
C ALA A 27 -12.65 -37.95 -11.12
N VAL A 28 -12.36 -36.67 -11.36
CA VAL A 28 -12.28 -36.08 -12.71
C VAL A 28 -10.83 -35.85 -13.20
N MET A 29 -9.81 -36.08 -12.38
CA MET A 29 -8.38 -36.08 -12.77
C MET A 29 -8.00 -37.03 -13.93
N GLY A 30 -8.95 -37.83 -14.45
CA GLY A 30 -8.76 -38.74 -15.58
C GLY A 30 -9.51 -38.38 -16.88
N ILE A 31 -10.21 -37.23 -16.97
CA ILE A 31 -10.97 -36.86 -18.19
C ILE A 31 -10.35 -35.63 -18.85
N PRO A 32 -9.70 -35.76 -20.02
CA PRO A 32 -9.32 -34.59 -20.80
C PRO A 32 -10.60 -33.99 -21.39
N GLY A 33 -10.99 -32.82 -20.90
CA GLY A 33 -12.16 -32.10 -21.39
C GLY A 33 -11.89 -30.61 -21.32
N GLY A 34 -11.96 -29.93 -22.47
CA GLY A 34 -11.89 -28.48 -22.52
C GLY A 34 -12.98 -27.82 -21.68
N SER A 35 -12.70 -26.59 -21.22
CA SER A 35 -13.62 -25.77 -20.45
C SER A 35 -15.02 -25.76 -21.06
N ARG A 36 -16.06 -25.81 -20.22
CA ARG A 36 -17.44 -25.60 -20.68
C ARG A 36 -17.80 -24.13 -20.81
N LEU A 37 -16.95 -23.26 -20.26
CA LEU A 37 -17.12 -21.81 -20.30
C LEU A 37 -16.39 -21.22 -21.51
N SER A 38 -16.94 -20.13 -22.04
CA SER A 38 -16.19 -19.25 -22.93
C SER A 38 -15.04 -18.56 -22.17
N PRO A 39 -14.01 -18.06 -22.86
CA PRO A 39 -12.92 -17.31 -22.23
C PRO A 39 -13.42 -16.17 -21.33
N ASN A 40 -14.39 -15.38 -21.79
CA ASN A 40 -14.97 -14.27 -21.02
C ASN A 40 -15.71 -14.73 -19.76
N GLU A 41 -16.45 -15.84 -19.83
CA GLU A 41 -17.12 -16.42 -18.66
C GLU A 41 -16.12 -16.94 -17.63
N LEU A 42 -15.00 -17.51 -18.08
CA LEU A 42 -13.95 -18.02 -17.20
C LEU A 42 -13.15 -16.89 -16.54
N VAL A 43 -12.85 -15.81 -17.28
CA VAL A 43 -12.26 -14.59 -16.71
C VAL A 43 -13.21 -13.95 -15.70
N SER A 44 -14.50 -13.79 -16.04
CA SER A 44 -15.49 -13.26 -15.11
C SER A 44 -15.63 -14.10 -13.83
N LEU A 45 -15.59 -15.43 -13.95
CA LEU A 45 -15.59 -16.33 -12.79
C LEU A 45 -14.35 -16.14 -11.92
N THR A 46 -13.20 -15.90 -12.56
CA THR A 46 -11.90 -15.66 -11.90
C THR A 46 -11.91 -14.33 -11.15
N ASN A 47 -12.32 -13.23 -11.79
CA ASN A 47 -12.38 -11.90 -11.16
C ASN A 47 -13.32 -11.90 -9.95
N ARG A 48 -14.45 -12.61 -10.03
CA ARG A 48 -15.33 -12.83 -8.88
C ARG A 48 -14.66 -13.62 -7.76
N GLY A 49 -13.79 -14.57 -8.12
CA GLY A 49 -12.97 -15.32 -7.17
C GLY A 49 -11.96 -14.43 -6.45
N LEU A 50 -11.22 -13.61 -7.20
CA LEU A 50 -10.25 -12.62 -6.70
C LEU A 50 -10.92 -11.63 -5.73
N ALA A 51 -11.99 -10.97 -6.18
CA ALA A 51 -12.78 -10.08 -5.32
C ALA A 51 -13.32 -10.80 -4.07
N SER A 52 -13.72 -12.07 -4.19
CA SER A 52 -14.21 -12.84 -3.04
C SER A 52 -13.11 -13.16 -2.03
N VAL A 53 -11.89 -13.52 -2.48
CA VAL A 53 -10.79 -13.93 -1.58
C VAL A 53 -10.17 -12.73 -0.88
N GLU A 54 -10.03 -11.59 -1.55
CA GLU A 54 -9.55 -10.32 -0.96
C GLU A 54 -10.48 -9.81 0.15
N ASN A 55 -11.76 -10.14 0.07
CA ASN A 55 -12.75 -9.78 1.09
C ASN A 55 -12.73 -10.67 2.34
N ILE A 56 -11.95 -11.77 2.38
CA ILE A 56 -11.93 -12.69 3.54
C ILE A 56 -11.38 -11.99 4.80
N PRO A 57 -10.22 -11.31 4.79
CA PRO A 57 -9.70 -10.65 5.98
C PRO A 57 -10.64 -9.53 6.46
N ASN A 58 -11.18 -8.75 5.52
CA ASN A 58 -11.79 -7.45 5.80
C ASN A 58 -13.30 -7.50 6.10
N LYS A 59 -14.05 -8.48 5.57
CA LYS A 59 -15.51 -8.57 5.82
C LYS A 59 -15.84 -9.59 6.91
N LEU A 60 -16.61 -9.17 7.91
CA LEU A 60 -17.01 -10.04 9.02
C LEU A 60 -17.86 -11.24 8.57
N GLU A 61 -18.71 -11.06 7.56
CA GLU A 61 -19.60 -12.10 7.04
C GLU A 61 -18.92 -13.05 6.04
N ASN A 62 -17.76 -12.66 5.50
CA ASN A 62 -17.03 -13.50 4.56
C ASN A 62 -16.04 -14.40 5.33
N ASP A 63 -16.38 -15.67 5.46
CA ASP A 63 -15.54 -16.68 6.10
C ASP A 63 -14.73 -17.54 5.11
N GLY A 64 -14.64 -17.10 3.86
CA GLY A 64 -13.85 -17.73 2.78
C GLY A 64 -14.51 -18.93 2.11
N THR A 65 -15.68 -19.38 2.58
CA THR A 65 -16.39 -20.52 1.97
C THR A 65 -16.75 -20.28 0.50
N GLU A 66 -17.18 -19.06 0.17
CA GLU A 66 -17.56 -18.71 -1.20
C GLU A 66 -16.34 -18.67 -2.13
N SER A 67 -15.21 -18.14 -1.65
CA SER A 67 -13.96 -18.08 -2.40
C SER A 67 -13.45 -19.49 -2.74
N ILE A 68 -13.47 -20.42 -1.77
CA ILE A 68 -13.14 -21.84 -1.99
C ILE A 68 -14.05 -22.44 -3.06
N ARG A 69 -15.36 -22.16 -3.01
CA ARG A 69 -16.34 -22.68 -3.99
C ARG A 69 -16.09 -22.14 -5.40
N ILE A 70 -15.81 -20.85 -5.53
CA ILE A 70 -15.53 -20.20 -6.82
C ILE A 70 -14.23 -20.76 -7.39
N PHE A 71 -13.13 -20.75 -6.64
CA PHE A 71 -11.85 -21.24 -7.16
C PHE A 71 -11.88 -22.74 -7.44
N THR A 72 -12.60 -23.56 -6.68
CA THR A 72 -12.85 -24.96 -7.05
C THR A 72 -13.51 -25.08 -8.43
N SER A 73 -14.41 -24.16 -8.77
CA SER A 73 -15.02 -24.10 -10.10
C SER A 73 -14.02 -23.64 -11.16
N VAL A 74 -13.18 -22.64 -10.87
CA VAL A 74 -12.10 -22.22 -11.77
C VAL A 74 -11.16 -23.38 -12.07
N VAL A 75 -10.70 -24.12 -11.04
CA VAL A 75 -9.80 -25.26 -11.27
C VAL A 75 -10.49 -26.35 -12.10
N ARG A 76 -11.81 -26.56 -11.93
CA ARG A 76 -12.55 -27.52 -12.76
C ARG A 76 -12.61 -27.11 -14.23
N GLU A 77 -12.81 -25.83 -14.50
CA GLU A 77 -12.94 -25.33 -15.87
C GLU A 77 -11.57 -25.07 -16.54
N ALA A 78 -10.51 -24.88 -15.75
CA ALA A 78 -9.14 -24.59 -16.17
C ALA A 78 -8.11 -25.33 -15.30
N PRO A 79 -8.08 -26.67 -15.34
CA PRO A 79 -7.30 -27.49 -14.41
C PRO A 79 -5.79 -27.39 -14.60
N ASP A 80 -5.33 -26.87 -15.74
CA ASP A 80 -3.94 -26.63 -16.10
C ASP A 80 -3.47 -25.21 -15.72
N ALA A 81 -4.37 -24.24 -15.59
CA ALA A 81 -4.03 -22.88 -15.15
C ALA A 81 -3.54 -22.85 -13.68
N MET A 82 -2.38 -22.25 -13.44
CA MET A 82 -1.83 -22.10 -12.08
C MET A 82 -2.73 -21.21 -11.21
N LEU A 83 -3.35 -20.20 -11.82
CA LEU A 83 -4.23 -19.24 -11.15
C LEU A 83 -5.34 -19.92 -10.32
N GLY A 84 -6.03 -20.92 -10.88
CA GLY A 84 -7.07 -21.63 -10.15
C GLY A 84 -6.51 -22.42 -8.96
N VAL A 85 -5.41 -23.15 -9.18
CA VAL A 85 -4.81 -24.04 -8.17
C VAL A 85 -4.22 -23.24 -7.01
N ARG A 86 -3.44 -22.20 -7.31
CA ARG A 86 -2.79 -21.37 -6.29
C ARG A 86 -3.81 -20.55 -5.50
N ASN A 87 -4.76 -19.90 -6.18
CA ASN A 87 -5.75 -19.06 -5.50
C ASN A 87 -6.73 -19.89 -4.66
N LEU A 88 -7.00 -21.15 -5.04
CA LEU A 88 -7.75 -22.08 -4.18
C LEU A 88 -7.01 -22.40 -2.88
N ALA A 89 -5.69 -22.61 -2.93
CA ALA A 89 -4.88 -22.84 -1.75
C ALA A 89 -4.86 -21.60 -0.83
N ILE A 90 -4.69 -20.41 -1.40
CA ILE A 90 -4.73 -19.13 -0.68
C ILE A 90 -6.09 -18.92 0.00
N ALA A 91 -7.19 -19.10 -0.74
CA ALA A 91 -8.55 -19.02 -0.19
C ALA A 91 -8.77 -20.02 0.96
N GLY A 92 -8.22 -21.24 0.83
CA GLY A 92 -8.24 -22.26 1.88
C GLY A 92 -7.53 -21.82 3.16
N VAL A 93 -6.29 -21.33 3.05
CA VAL A 93 -5.49 -20.87 4.20
C VAL A 93 -6.18 -19.70 4.91
N LEU A 94 -6.60 -18.67 4.16
CA LEU A 94 -7.31 -17.50 4.72
C LEU A 94 -8.64 -17.89 5.38
N ALA A 95 -9.39 -18.83 4.79
CA ALA A 95 -10.63 -19.31 5.38
C ALA A 95 -10.40 -20.05 6.71
N VAL A 96 -9.34 -20.87 6.81
CA VAL A 96 -8.98 -21.53 8.08
C VAL A 96 -8.64 -20.50 9.14
N GLU A 97 -7.78 -19.53 8.81
CA GLU A 97 -7.39 -18.44 9.70
C GLU A 97 -8.61 -17.66 10.22
N LYS A 98 -9.47 -17.21 9.30
CA LYS A 98 -10.70 -16.46 9.64
C LYS A 98 -11.63 -17.24 10.56
N GLN A 99 -11.74 -18.55 10.36
CA GLN A 99 -12.62 -19.43 11.15
C GLN A 99 -11.98 -19.90 12.46
N HIS A 100 -10.65 -19.80 12.61
CA HIS A 100 -9.90 -20.44 13.70
C HIS A 100 -10.34 -19.99 15.10
N ALA A 101 -10.60 -18.69 15.28
CA ALA A 101 -11.05 -18.13 16.55
C ALA A 101 -12.41 -18.69 17.03
N LYS A 102 -13.27 -19.13 16.09
CA LYS A 102 -14.61 -19.68 16.37
C LYS A 102 -14.73 -21.17 16.02
N ARG A 103 -13.60 -21.87 15.91
CA ARG A 103 -13.54 -23.27 15.46
C ARG A 103 -14.39 -24.24 16.28
N ASP A 104 -14.61 -23.96 17.57
CA ASP A 104 -15.40 -24.83 18.43
C ASP A 104 -16.91 -24.60 18.28
N GLU A 105 -17.33 -23.39 17.86
CA GLU A 105 -18.74 -23.05 17.57
C GLU A 105 -19.24 -23.73 16.28
N ALA A 106 -18.34 -23.95 15.32
CA ALA A 106 -18.65 -24.52 14.00
C ALA A 106 -17.66 -25.64 13.61
N ARG A 107 -17.42 -26.58 14.51
CA ARG A 107 -16.37 -27.61 14.40
C ARG A 107 -16.36 -28.40 13.09
N GLU A 108 -17.52 -28.85 12.62
CA GLU A 108 -17.63 -29.60 11.35
C GLU A 108 -17.24 -28.75 10.15
N LYS A 109 -17.69 -27.49 10.12
CA LYS A 109 -17.34 -26.54 9.06
C LYS A 109 -15.84 -26.25 9.06
N TYR A 110 -15.28 -25.92 10.23
CA TYR A 110 -13.85 -25.67 10.38
C TYR A 110 -13.01 -26.87 9.92
N ASN A 111 -13.37 -28.08 10.35
CA ASN A 111 -12.66 -29.30 9.96
C ASN A 111 -12.72 -29.54 8.45
N LEU A 112 -13.88 -29.30 7.82
CA LEU A 112 -14.02 -29.40 6.36
C LEU A 112 -13.16 -28.35 5.65
N THR A 113 -13.21 -27.09 6.09
CA THR A 113 -12.38 -26.01 5.53
C THR A 113 -10.89 -26.34 5.65
N LEU A 114 -10.45 -26.86 6.80
CA LEU A 114 -9.07 -27.30 7.01
C LEU A 114 -8.67 -28.48 6.10
N GLU A 115 -9.55 -29.46 5.92
CA GLU A 115 -9.32 -30.57 5.00
C GLU A 115 -9.18 -30.09 3.55
N LEU A 116 -10.05 -29.17 3.13
CA LEU A 116 -10.02 -28.58 1.80
C LEU A 116 -8.76 -27.73 1.57
N ALA A 117 -8.36 -26.91 2.55
CA ALA A 117 -7.13 -26.13 2.49
C ALA A 117 -5.91 -27.04 2.32
N LYS A 118 -5.80 -28.10 3.13
CA LYS A 118 -4.70 -29.10 3.02
C LYS A 118 -4.68 -29.79 1.66
N LYS A 119 -5.84 -30.17 1.12
CA LYS A 119 -5.95 -30.76 -0.22
C LYS A 119 -5.52 -29.79 -1.32
N ALA A 120 -5.91 -28.52 -1.22
CA ALA A 120 -5.50 -27.50 -2.17
C ALA A 120 -3.98 -27.25 -2.13
N LEU A 121 -3.37 -27.24 -0.93
CA LEU A 121 -1.92 -27.15 -0.76
C LEU A 121 -1.19 -28.36 -1.38
N VAL A 122 -1.72 -29.57 -1.22
CA VAL A 122 -1.15 -30.76 -1.90
C VAL A 122 -1.20 -30.61 -3.42
N ALA A 123 -2.35 -30.20 -3.97
CA ALA A 123 -2.48 -29.98 -5.42
C ALA A 123 -1.55 -28.87 -5.94
N LEU A 124 -1.35 -27.80 -5.16
CA LEU A 124 -0.38 -26.76 -5.49
C LEU A 124 1.05 -27.30 -5.46
N ARG A 125 1.42 -28.10 -4.44
CA ARG A 125 2.76 -28.69 -4.32
C ARG A 125 3.10 -29.61 -5.50
N GLU A 126 2.12 -30.35 -6.03
CA GLU A 126 2.30 -31.19 -7.22
C GLU A 126 2.57 -30.36 -8.49
N LYS A 127 1.98 -29.17 -8.58
CA LYS A 127 2.11 -28.28 -9.74
C LYS A 127 3.27 -27.31 -9.68
N ASP A 128 3.66 -26.91 -8.48
CA ASP A 128 4.67 -25.89 -8.21
C ASP A 128 5.62 -26.36 -7.08
N PRO A 129 6.36 -27.47 -7.29
CA PRO A 129 7.17 -28.08 -6.24
C PRO A 129 8.38 -27.22 -5.83
N ASP A 130 8.85 -26.36 -6.73
CA ASP A 130 10.17 -25.71 -6.63
C ASP A 130 10.10 -24.24 -6.22
N SER A 131 8.95 -23.56 -6.32
CA SER A 131 8.89 -22.10 -6.03
C SER A 131 9.02 -21.73 -4.54
N GLY A 132 8.79 -22.68 -3.63
CA GLY A 132 8.68 -22.39 -2.19
C GLY A 132 7.37 -21.74 -1.77
N ILE A 133 6.51 -21.29 -2.69
CA ILE A 133 5.23 -20.62 -2.37
C ILE A 133 4.30 -21.55 -1.58
N VAL A 134 4.22 -22.82 -1.96
CA VAL A 134 3.40 -23.79 -1.22
C VAL A 134 3.91 -24.01 0.20
N ASP A 135 5.22 -23.96 0.41
CA ASP A 135 5.83 -24.08 1.73
C ASP A 135 5.52 -22.84 2.58
N MET A 136 5.53 -21.64 1.99
CA MET A 136 5.09 -20.40 2.65
C MET A 136 3.62 -20.48 3.10
N LEU A 137 2.71 -20.85 2.20
CA LEU A 137 1.28 -20.94 2.52
C LEU A 137 0.99 -22.03 3.56
N GLU A 138 1.67 -23.17 3.48
CA GLU A 138 1.54 -24.25 4.46
C GLU A 138 2.14 -23.87 5.83
N ALA A 139 3.26 -23.13 5.85
CA ALA A 139 3.83 -22.60 7.08
C ALA A 139 2.84 -21.68 7.81
N LYS A 140 2.18 -20.76 7.09
CA LYS A 140 1.14 -19.88 7.64
C LYS A 140 -0.07 -20.64 8.18
N LEU A 141 -0.47 -21.73 7.50
CA LEU A 141 -1.47 -22.64 8.03
C LEU A 141 -1.00 -23.26 9.36
N TYR A 142 0.26 -23.68 9.47
CA TYR A 142 0.78 -24.22 10.73
C TYR A 142 0.95 -23.19 11.84
N VAL A 143 1.25 -21.93 11.51
CA VAL A 143 1.19 -20.82 12.48
C VAL A 143 -0.23 -20.68 13.04
N THR A 144 -1.24 -20.70 12.17
CA THR A 144 -2.67 -20.68 12.58
C THR A 144 -3.06 -21.88 13.45
N LEU A 145 -2.38 -23.02 13.29
CA LEU A 145 -2.62 -24.25 14.03
C LEU A 145 -1.73 -24.39 15.28
N ASP A 146 -1.02 -23.32 15.68
CA ASP A 146 -0.11 -23.30 16.82
C ASP A 146 1.00 -24.37 16.74
N ASN A 147 1.50 -24.69 15.53
CA ASN A 147 2.57 -25.64 15.29
C ASN A 147 3.83 -24.95 14.74
N GLU A 148 4.52 -24.23 15.63
CA GLU A 148 5.71 -23.43 15.29
C GLU A 148 6.84 -24.26 14.67
N VAL A 149 7.04 -25.51 15.11
CA VAL A 149 8.11 -26.36 14.57
C VAL A 149 7.88 -26.71 13.11
N ALA A 150 6.64 -27.06 12.74
CA ALA A 150 6.30 -27.35 11.35
C ALA A 150 6.39 -26.08 10.49
N ALA A 151 5.91 -24.94 10.99
CA ALA A 151 6.00 -23.66 10.30
C ALA A 151 7.47 -23.25 10.05
N ALA A 152 8.34 -23.35 11.07
CA ALA A 152 9.75 -23.01 10.97
C ALA A 152 10.48 -23.83 9.89
N ASN A 153 10.24 -25.15 9.86
CA ASN A 153 10.84 -26.04 8.85
C ASN A 153 10.39 -25.67 7.42
N LEU A 154 9.12 -25.28 7.25
CA LEU A 154 8.58 -24.91 5.94
C LEU A 154 9.09 -23.54 5.48
N TYR A 155 9.16 -22.54 6.36
CA TYR A 155 9.81 -21.26 6.03
C TYR A 155 11.29 -21.43 5.65
N ARG A 156 12.01 -22.29 6.38
CA ARG A 156 13.39 -22.67 6.02
C ARG A 156 13.46 -23.32 4.64
N THR A 157 12.57 -24.28 4.36
CA THR A 157 12.49 -24.97 3.07
C THR A 157 12.18 -24.00 1.93
N ALA A 158 11.26 -23.05 2.14
CA ALA A 158 10.93 -22.01 1.17
C ALA A 158 12.15 -21.14 0.86
N TYR A 159 12.88 -20.69 1.89
CA TYR A 159 14.12 -19.93 1.73
C TYR A 159 15.20 -20.71 0.96
N GLU A 160 15.38 -22.00 1.26
CA GLU A 160 16.37 -22.84 0.59
C GLU A 160 16.05 -23.07 -0.90
N LYS A 161 14.76 -23.07 -1.27
CA LYS A 161 14.31 -23.19 -2.66
C LYS A 161 14.50 -21.91 -3.46
N ASN A 162 14.35 -20.75 -2.82
CA ASN A 162 14.56 -19.45 -3.46
C ASN A 162 15.33 -18.49 -2.54
N PRO A 163 16.67 -18.63 -2.43
CA PRO A 163 17.49 -17.82 -1.52
C PRO A 163 17.53 -16.32 -1.88
N ASP A 164 17.19 -15.97 -3.12
CA ASP A 164 17.14 -14.58 -3.57
C ASP A 164 15.91 -13.84 -3.02
N ASP A 165 14.86 -14.57 -2.60
CA ASP A 165 13.74 -14.02 -1.84
C ASP A 165 14.04 -14.14 -0.33
N SER A 166 14.28 -13.00 0.32
CA SER A 166 14.59 -12.96 1.75
C SER A 166 13.37 -13.11 2.66
N LEU A 167 12.14 -13.00 2.15
CA LEU A 167 10.94 -13.00 2.98
C LEU A 167 10.66 -14.31 3.72
N PRO A 168 10.86 -15.51 3.14
CA PRO A 168 10.79 -16.74 3.90
C PRO A 168 11.72 -16.75 5.12
N LEU A 169 12.92 -16.18 4.99
CA LEU A 169 13.86 -16.01 6.11
C LEU A 169 13.36 -14.95 7.11
N MET A 170 12.76 -13.84 6.65
CA MET A 170 12.15 -12.84 7.53
C MET A 170 10.97 -13.40 8.33
N GLU A 171 10.13 -14.27 7.74
CA GLU A 171 9.01 -14.91 8.44
C GLU A 171 9.50 -15.93 9.46
N LEU A 172 10.55 -16.71 9.10
CA LEU A 172 11.24 -17.58 10.04
C LEU A 172 11.84 -16.80 11.21
N PHE A 173 12.45 -15.64 10.92
CA PHE A 173 12.94 -14.72 11.94
C PHE A 173 11.81 -14.20 12.83
N ALA A 174 10.71 -13.73 12.25
CA ALA A 174 9.56 -13.23 13.01
C ALA A 174 8.99 -14.29 13.96
N LEU A 175 8.94 -15.56 13.51
CA LEU A 175 8.48 -16.69 14.29
C LEU A 175 9.44 -17.02 15.46
N LEU A 176 10.75 -17.02 15.20
CA LEU A 176 11.75 -17.51 16.17
C LEU A 176 12.43 -16.43 17.01
N ARG A 177 12.31 -15.13 16.68
CA ARG A 177 13.10 -14.03 17.30
C ARG A 177 13.00 -13.97 18.82
N ASN A 178 11.84 -14.33 19.37
CA ASN A 178 11.54 -14.33 20.82
C ASN A 178 11.82 -15.67 21.50
N GLY A 179 12.17 -16.71 20.73
CA GLY A 179 12.51 -18.04 21.22
C GLY A 179 13.94 -18.14 21.75
N GLN A 180 14.41 -19.38 21.92
CA GLN A 180 15.76 -19.70 22.40
C GLN A 180 16.37 -20.81 21.54
N GLY A 181 17.69 -20.98 21.62
CA GLY A 181 18.43 -22.06 20.96
C GLY A 181 19.26 -21.63 19.75
N GLU A 182 19.99 -22.59 19.19
CA GLU A 182 20.95 -22.34 18.10
C GLU A 182 20.28 -21.86 16.82
N GLU A 183 19.11 -22.43 16.47
CA GLU A 183 18.38 -22.03 15.26
C GLU A 183 17.92 -20.57 15.34
N ARG A 184 17.46 -20.10 16.51
CA ARG A 184 17.15 -18.69 16.73
C ARG A 184 18.37 -17.82 16.52
N ALA A 185 19.52 -18.18 17.09
CA ALA A 185 20.75 -17.41 16.93
C ALA A 185 21.25 -17.38 15.47
N ARG A 186 21.08 -18.49 14.74
CA ARG A 186 21.39 -18.59 13.31
C ARG A 186 20.50 -17.66 12.48
N VAL A 187 19.18 -17.79 12.63
CA VAL A 187 18.20 -17.00 11.87
C VAL A 187 18.36 -15.50 12.12
N VAL A 188 18.64 -15.08 13.36
CA VAL A 188 18.87 -13.66 13.67
C VAL A 188 20.10 -13.10 12.93
N ARG A 189 21.16 -13.88 12.78
CA ARG A 189 22.35 -13.47 12.02
C ARG A 189 22.08 -13.42 10.52
N GLU A 190 21.49 -14.48 9.97
CA GLU A 190 21.09 -14.52 8.55
C GLU A 190 20.14 -13.36 8.21
N ALA A 191 19.18 -13.06 9.09
CA ALA A 191 18.27 -11.94 8.90
C ALA A 191 18.99 -10.59 8.87
N ALA A 192 19.98 -10.41 9.74
CA ALA A 192 20.80 -9.20 9.78
C ALA A 192 21.73 -9.06 8.58
N GLU A 193 22.07 -10.13 7.88
CA GLU A 193 22.83 -10.07 6.62
C GLU A 193 21.96 -9.56 5.47
N VAL A 194 20.71 -10.03 5.37
CA VAL A 194 19.83 -9.72 4.23
C VAL A 194 18.98 -8.46 4.42
N ASN A 195 18.60 -8.14 5.66
CA ASN A 195 17.80 -6.96 5.97
C ASN A 195 18.36 -6.17 7.17
N PRO A 196 19.60 -5.68 7.06
CA PRO A 196 20.31 -5.01 8.16
C PRO A 196 19.72 -3.65 8.58
N ASP A 197 18.86 -3.05 7.76
CA ASP A 197 18.28 -1.73 8.01
C ASP A 197 16.92 -1.79 8.71
N ASN A 198 16.34 -2.99 8.85
CA ASN A 198 15.11 -3.21 9.61
C ASN A 198 15.36 -3.11 11.12
N LEU A 199 14.60 -2.26 11.82
CA LEU A 199 14.79 -1.94 13.24
C LEU A 199 14.61 -3.15 14.16
N ILE A 200 13.71 -4.08 13.84
CA ILE A 200 13.50 -5.30 14.63
C ILE A 200 14.71 -6.22 14.48
N VAL A 201 15.19 -6.40 13.25
CA VAL A 201 16.36 -7.22 12.96
C VAL A 201 17.58 -6.64 13.69
N LEU A 202 17.79 -5.33 13.58
CA LEU A 202 18.84 -4.61 14.27
C LEU A 202 18.76 -4.79 15.81
N GLU A 203 17.57 -4.65 16.42
CA GLU A 203 17.40 -4.89 17.86
C GLU A 203 17.84 -6.30 18.24
N ASN A 204 17.39 -7.31 17.48
CA ASN A 204 17.60 -8.70 17.82
C ASN A 204 19.05 -9.14 17.63
N VAL A 205 19.73 -8.66 16.59
CA VAL A 205 21.13 -8.99 16.34
C VAL A 205 22.06 -8.28 17.33
N VAL A 206 21.82 -7.01 17.65
CA VAL A 206 22.58 -6.29 18.69
C VAL A 206 22.44 -7.00 20.05
N ARG A 207 21.22 -7.41 20.42
CA ARG A 207 20.97 -8.14 21.66
C ARG A 207 21.70 -9.48 21.68
N LEU A 208 21.61 -10.24 20.58
CA LEU A 208 22.28 -11.54 20.45
C LEU A 208 23.79 -11.38 20.63
N GLN A 209 24.40 -10.48 19.85
CA GLN A 209 25.85 -10.27 19.85
C GLN A 209 26.35 -9.73 21.21
N ALA A 210 25.58 -8.85 21.86
CA ALA A 210 25.94 -8.35 23.18
C ALA A 210 25.89 -9.43 24.26
N GLU A 211 24.92 -10.36 24.17
CA GLU A 211 24.78 -11.49 25.10
C GLU A 211 25.87 -12.55 24.90
N SER A 212 26.24 -12.83 23.65
CA SER A 212 27.28 -13.81 23.31
C SER A 212 28.71 -13.22 23.30
N LYS A 213 28.86 -11.91 23.53
CA LYS A 213 30.13 -11.18 23.38
C LYS A 213 30.78 -11.37 22.01
N ASP A 214 29.95 -11.31 20.97
CA ASP A 214 30.35 -11.47 19.58
C ASP A 214 30.97 -10.17 19.04
N SER A 215 32.19 -10.26 18.49
CA SER A 215 32.95 -9.12 17.99
C SER A 215 32.27 -8.41 16.81
N ASP A 216 31.40 -9.11 16.08
CA ASP A 216 30.67 -8.54 14.95
C ASP A 216 29.72 -7.41 15.39
N ILE A 217 29.45 -7.28 16.70
CA ILE A 217 28.70 -6.15 17.26
C ILE A 217 29.30 -4.79 16.88
N ILE A 218 30.61 -4.69 16.67
CA ILE A 218 31.25 -3.43 16.27
C ILE A 218 30.68 -2.93 14.94
N GLN A 219 30.58 -3.83 13.95
CA GLN A 219 30.00 -3.50 12.65
C GLN A 219 28.51 -3.14 12.80
N THR A 220 27.79 -3.90 13.62
CA THR A 220 26.37 -3.65 13.90
C THR A 220 26.14 -2.28 14.54
N LEU A 221 26.94 -1.89 15.54
CA LEU A 221 26.82 -0.59 16.22
C LEU A 221 27.17 0.57 15.27
N ASN A 222 28.18 0.40 14.42
CA ASN A 222 28.53 1.40 13.41
C ASN A 222 27.37 1.60 12.41
N LYS A 223 26.73 0.50 11.99
CA LYS A 223 25.55 0.58 11.12
C LYS A 223 24.33 1.18 11.83
N ALA A 224 24.14 0.87 13.11
CA ALA A 224 23.05 1.40 13.91
C ALA A 224 23.05 2.93 13.97
N VAL A 225 24.22 3.59 13.93
CA VAL A 225 24.29 5.07 13.85
C VAL A 225 23.55 5.61 12.63
N ALA A 226 23.74 4.98 11.46
CA ALA A 226 23.08 5.40 10.22
C ALA A 226 21.59 5.05 10.22
N VAL A 227 21.24 3.82 10.60
CA VAL A 227 19.84 3.34 10.63
C VAL A 227 18.99 4.14 11.61
N LEU A 228 19.54 4.47 12.77
CA LEU A 228 18.82 5.21 13.81
C LEU A 228 18.94 6.74 13.69
N SER A 229 19.63 7.24 12.66
CA SER A 229 19.79 8.67 12.45
C SER A 229 18.47 9.44 12.29
N PRO A 230 17.41 8.90 11.65
CA PRO A 230 16.11 9.60 11.59
C PRO A 230 15.50 9.84 12.97
N TYR A 231 15.81 8.96 13.94
CA TYR A 231 15.31 9.05 15.31
C TYR A 231 16.14 9.95 16.22
N LYS A 232 17.13 10.68 15.69
CA LYS A 232 18.06 11.47 16.50
C LYS A 232 17.35 12.46 17.43
N SER A 233 16.35 13.20 16.92
CA SER A 233 15.60 14.17 17.72
C SER A 233 14.80 13.47 18.83
N LEU A 234 14.06 12.42 18.48
CA LEU A 234 13.29 11.61 19.42
C LEU A 234 14.17 11.01 20.53
N LEU A 235 15.35 10.52 20.18
CA LEU A 235 16.32 9.95 21.11
C LEU A 235 16.98 11.02 22.00
N ALA A 236 17.24 12.21 21.45
CA ALA A 236 17.82 13.32 22.19
C ALA A 236 16.90 13.80 23.33
N ASP A 237 15.57 13.75 23.15
CA ASP A 237 14.59 14.06 24.22
C ASP A 237 14.72 13.12 25.43
N GLN A 238 15.18 11.89 25.19
CA GLN A 238 15.48 10.90 26.23
C GLN A 238 16.95 10.92 26.68
N LYS A 239 17.71 11.96 26.29
CA LYS A 239 19.14 12.13 26.58
C LYS A 239 19.98 10.96 26.05
N ILE A 240 19.69 10.55 24.81
CA ILE A 240 20.42 9.53 24.08
C ILE A 240 21.15 10.18 22.91
N ASP A 241 22.49 10.12 22.93
CA ASP A 241 23.33 10.59 21.83
C ASP A 241 24.07 9.43 21.19
N LEU A 242 23.42 8.78 20.22
CA LEU A 242 24.00 7.62 19.52
C LEU A 242 25.28 7.95 18.76
N ALA A 243 25.39 9.16 18.22
CA ALA A 243 26.52 9.56 17.39
C ALA A 243 27.83 9.63 18.21
N SER A 244 27.72 9.89 19.51
CA SER A 244 28.85 9.88 20.44
C SER A 244 28.99 8.52 21.15
N GLU A 245 27.89 7.97 21.65
CA GLU A 245 27.93 6.80 22.55
C GLU A 245 28.26 5.48 21.84
N LEU A 246 27.74 5.25 20.62
CA LEU A 246 28.02 3.99 19.92
C LEU A 246 29.49 3.86 19.51
N PRO A 247 30.16 4.91 18.99
CA PRO A 247 31.61 4.88 18.78
C PRO A 247 32.43 4.64 20.04
N GLU A 248 32.04 5.20 21.20
CA GLU A 248 32.72 4.95 22.47
C GLU A 248 32.61 3.48 22.91
N PHE A 249 31.43 2.86 22.71
CA PHE A 249 31.26 1.43 22.96
C PHE A 249 32.13 0.59 22.04
N THR A 250 32.15 0.90 20.75
CA THR A 250 33.03 0.23 19.77
C THR A 250 34.49 0.28 20.22
N ALA A 251 35.01 1.46 20.58
CA ALA A 251 36.40 1.62 21.01
C ALA A 251 36.72 0.84 22.31
N ALA A 252 35.78 0.80 23.26
CA ALA A 252 35.96 0.04 24.50
C ALA A 252 35.93 -1.49 24.28
N ILE A 253 35.11 -1.98 23.34
CA ILE A 253 35.10 -3.39 22.92
C ILE A 253 36.45 -3.76 22.29
N GLU A 254 36.95 -2.93 21.36
CA GLU A 254 38.26 -3.13 20.72
C GLU A 254 39.41 -3.13 21.73
N ALA A 255 39.30 -2.33 22.80
CA ALA A 255 40.26 -2.29 23.90
C ALA A 255 40.15 -3.50 24.87
N GLY A 256 39.16 -4.38 24.70
CA GLY A 256 38.94 -5.56 25.54
C GLY A 256 38.30 -5.26 26.90
N ASP A 257 37.56 -4.16 27.06
CA ASP A 257 36.84 -3.85 28.29
C ASP A 257 35.61 -4.76 28.47
N ASP A 258 35.72 -5.80 29.29
CA ASP A 258 34.61 -6.74 29.53
C ASP A 258 33.36 -6.09 30.14
N SER A 259 33.50 -4.93 30.79
CA SER A 259 32.36 -4.21 31.39
C SER A 259 31.45 -3.56 30.36
N VAL A 260 31.93 -3.34 29.13
CA VAL A 260 31.20 -2.63 28.08
C VAL A 260 30.00 -3.42 27.56
N TRP A 261 30.08 -4.76 27.50
CA TRP A 261 29.03 -5.62 26.95
C TRP A 261 27.69 -5.43 27.64
N THR A 262 27.71 -5.33 28.97
CA THR A 262 26.48 -5.08 29.76
C THR A 262 25.95 -3.67 29.53
N LYS A 263 26.85 -2.67 29.36
CA LYS A 263 26.46 -1.27 29.08
C LYS A 263 25.77 -1.17 27.72
N VAL A 264 26.37 -1.76 26.67
CA VAL A 264 25.78 -1.82 25.32
C VAL A 264 24.40 -2.46 25.36
N LYS A 265 24.28 -3.64 26.00
CA LYS A 265 22.99 -4.33 26.12
C LYS A 265 21.91 -3.44 26.75
N ILE A 266 22.21 -2.82 27.90
CA ILE A 266 21.25 -1.95 28.60
C ILE A 266 20.92 -0.73 27.75
N ARG A 267 21.92 -0.11 27.14
CA ARG A 267 21.72 1.11 26.36
C ARG A 267 20.87 0.85 25.12
N MET A 268 21.14 -0.22 24.39
CA MET A 268 20.37 -0.57 23.21
C MET A 268 18.92 -0.97 23.55
N ILE A 269 18.67 -1.56 24.73
CA ILE A 269 17.29 -1.74 25.22
C ILE A 269 16.60 -0.39 25.42
N GLN A 270 17.28 0.62 25.99
CA GLN A 270 16.69 1.95 26.16
C GLN A 270 16.37 2.60 24.82
N VAL A 271 17.30 2.55 23.87
CA VAL A 271 17.13 3.06 22.50
C VAL A 271 15.90 2.44 21.84
N PHE A 272 15.81 1.10 21.80
CA PHE A 272 14.69 0.43 21.16
C PHE A 272 13.39 0.57 21.93
N ASN A 273 13.39 0.79 23.24
CA ASN A 273 12.15 1.11 23.97
C ASN A 273 11.56 2.46 23.54
N VAL A 274 12.40 3.42 23.16
CA VAL A 274 11.96 4.72 22.61
C VAL A 274 11.46 4.52 21.19
N VAL A 275 12.27 3.92 20.32
CA VAL A 275 11.95 3.72 18.89
C VAL A 275 10.74 2.81 18.69
N LYS A 276 10.47 1.86 19.60
CA LYS A 276 9.28 0.99 19.55
C LYS A 276 7.95 1.71 19.63
N GLN A 277 7.94 2.96 20.10
CA GLN A 277 6.73 3.77 20.15
C GLN A 277 6.49 4.54 18.84
N ASP A 278 7.48 4.52 17.95
CA ASP A 278 7.43 5.24 16.68
C ASP A 278 6.81 4.37 15.57
N PHE A 279 6.12 5.01 14.64
CA PHE A 279 5.45 4.33 13.54
C PHE A 279 6.42 3.56 12.64
N GLY A 280 7.62 4.08 12.40
CA GLY A 280 8.62 3.41 11.55
C GLY A 280 9.05 2.04 12.07
N TYR A 281 9.03 1.83 13.40
CA TYR A 281 9.26 0.50 13.97
C TYR A 281 8.09 -0.46 13.68
N HIS A 282 6.86 0.03 13.69
CA HIS A 282 5.67 -0.76 13.37
C HIS A 282 5.62 -1.13 11.88
N THR A 283 5.99 -0.21 10.98
CA THR A 283 6.16 -0.48 9.55
C THR A 283 7.15 -1.62 9.31
N ASP A 284 8.33 -1.53 9.93
CA ASP A 284 9.36 -2.56 9.83
C ASP A 284 8.89 -3.92 10.36
N MET A 285 7.99 -3.94 11.34
CA MET A 285 7.43 -5.18 11.88
C MET A 285 6.47 -5.86 10.89
N VAL A 286 5.61 -5.08 10.22
CA VAL A 286 4.66 -5.61 9.22
C VAL A 286 5.39 -6.26 8.05
N GLN A 287 6.50 -5.66 7.60
CA GLN A 287 7.28 -6.18 6.46
C GLN A 287 8.10 -7.44 6.76
N LEU A 288 8.17 -7.89 8.00
CA LEU A 288 8.74 -9.20 8.30
C LEU A 288 7.82 -10.34 7.84
N GLN A 289 6.58 -10.04 7.49
CA GLN A 289 5.55 -11.00 7.14
C GLN A 289 4.85 -10.59 5.85
N ARG A 290 4.73 -11.54 4.92
CA ARG A 290 3.97 -11.35 3.69
C ARG A 290 2.54 -11.85 3.89
N HIS A 291 1.53 -11.08 3.50
CA HIS A 291 0.14 -11.55 3.61
C HIS A 291 -0.13 -12.64 2.54
N PRO A 292 -0.95 -13.69 2.80
CA PRO A 292 -1.27 -14.70 1.78
C PRO A 292 -1.81 -14.15 0.45
N LEU A 293 -2.49 -13.00 0.48
CA LEU A 293 -3.02 -12.35 -0.72
C LEU A 293 -1.94 -11.85 -1.68
N GLU A 294 -0.71 -11.61 -1.21
CA GLU A 294 0.41 -11.22 -2.08
C GLU A 294 0.89 -12.36 -3.00
N TYR A 295 0.43 -13.59 -2.78
CA TYR A 295 0.71 -14.75 -3.65
C TYR A 295 -0.39 -15.02 -4.68
N LEU A 296 -1.43 -14.17 -4.75
CA LEU A 296 -2.49 -14.32 -5.74
C LEU A 296 -1.91 -14.25 -7.16
N VAL A 297 -2.47 -15.06 -8.03
CA VAL A 297 -2.28 -14.91 -9.48
C VAL A 297 -3.52 -14.21 -10.00
N HIS A 298 -3.34 -13.09 -10.71
CA HIS A 298 -4.45 -12.30 -11.25
C HIS A 298 -4.83 -12.76 -12.66
N ASP A 299 -3.84 -13.15 -13.47
CA ASP A 299 -4.04 -13.44 -14.89
C ASP A 299 -3.87 -14.91 -15.30
N PHE A 300 -4.53 -15.24 -16.42
CA PHE A 300 -4.20 -16.44 -17.18
C PHE A 300 -2.86 -16.25 -17.92
N PRO A 301 -2.03 -17.30 -18.06
CA PRO A 301 -0.81 -17.21 -18.84
C PRO A 301 -1.05 -16.70 -20.27
N SER A 302 -0.10 -15.92 -20.80
CA SER A 302 -0.19 -15.41 -22.17
C SER A 302 -0.40 -16.55 -23.18
N GLY A 303 -1.39 -16.40 -24.06
CA GLY A 303 -1.71 -17.40 -25.07
C GLY A 303 -2.47 -18.63 -24.55
N TYR A 304 -2.89 -18.67 -23.27
CA TYR A 304 -3.67 -19.77 -22.69
C TYR A 304 -4.94 -20.08 -23.51
N PHE A 305 -5.59 -19.05 -24.07
CA PHE A 305 -6.76 -19.20 -24.94
C PHE A 305 -6.44 -19.43 -26.44
N GLY A 306 -5.18 -19.75 -26.78
CA GLY A 306 -4.77 -20.19 -28.12
C GLY A 306 -4.95 -19.15 -29.24
N GLY A 307 -4.80 -17.85 -28.92
CA GLY A 307 -4.99 -16.74 -29.87
C GLY A 307 -6.44 -16.51 -30.33
N ARG A 308 -7.39 -17.39 -29.96
CA ARG A 308 -8.83 -17.13 -30.03
C ARG A 308 -9.32 -16.23 -28.89
N GLY A 309 -8.46 -16.02 -27.91
CA GLY A 309 -8.60 -15.09 -26.81
C GLY A 309 -7.33 -14.25 -26.67
N ASP A 310 -6.92 -13.57 -27.76
CA ASP A 310 -6.74 -12.13 -27.53
C ASP A 310 -8.10 -11.73 -26.96
N LEU A 311 -8.17 -11.60 -25.63
CA LEU A 311 -9.27 -10.88 -25.02
C LEU A 311 -9.21 -9.57 -25.77
N GLN A 312 -10.07 -9.42 -26.80
CA GLN A 312 -10.22 -8.15 -27.46
C GLN A 312 -10.48 -7.24 -26.29
N ALA A 313 -9.56 -6.30 -26.03
CA ALA A 313 -9.75 -5.26 -25.03
C ALA A 313 -11.21 -4.88 -25.16
N PRO A 314 -12.03 -5.11 -24.10
CA PRO A 314 -13.48 -5.12 -24.22
C PRO A 314 -13.83 -3.93 -25.08
N THR A 315 -14.49 -4.16 -26.22
CA THR A 315 -14.68 -3.10 -27.23
C THR A 315 -15.15 -1.88 -26.49
N GLY A 316 -14.26 -0.87 -26.39
CA GLY A 316 -14.44 0.21 -25.43
C GLY A 316 -15.87 0.70 -25.58
N ILE A 317 -16.62 0.76 -24.47
CA ILE A 317 -18.01 1.16 -24.61
C ILE A 317 -17.99 2.54 -25.27
N PRO A 318 -18.86 2.80 -26.27
CA PRO A 318 -18.90 4.12 -26.87
C PRO A 318 -19.22 5.16 -25.80
N VAL A 319 -18.20 5.86 -25.31
CA VAL A 319 -18.35 6.97 -24.38
C VAL A 319 -18.67 8.20 -25.22
N SER A 320 -19.80 8.82 -24.91
CA SER A 320 -20.15 10.12 -25.45
C SER A 320 -20.38 11.07 -24.30
N TYR A 321 -19.67 12.18 -24.31
CA TYR A 321 -19.86 13.24 -23.34
C TYR A 321 -21.03 14.10 -23.80
N GLN A 322 -22.00 14.29 -22.90
CA GLN A 322 -23.01 15.33 -23.05
C GLN A 322 -22.65 16.47 -22.12
N SER A 323 -22.79 17.71 -22.59
CA SER A 323 -22.71 18.87 -21.71
C SER A 323 -23.68 18.69 -20.53
N PHE A 324 -23.17 18.81 -19.31
CA PHE A 324 -23.99 18.72 -18.12
C PHE A 324 -25.00 19.88 -18.09
N ALA A 325 -26.28 19.56 -18.22
CA ALA A 325 -27.36 20.53 -18.12
C ALA A 325 -27.55 20.91 -16.65
N GLY A 326 -27.27 22.17 -16.30
CA GLY A 326 -27.31 22.64 -14.90
C GLY A 326 -26.14 23.52 -14.50
N LEU A 327 -25.13 23.70 -15.36
CA LEU A 327 -24.12 24.76 -15.20
C LEU A 327 -24.63 26.12 -15.69
N ASP A 328 -25.72 26.17 -16.47
CA ASP A 328 -26.32 27.42 -16.97
C ASP A 328 -26.79 28.36 -15.84
N THR A 329 -26.89 27.83 -14.61
CA THR A 329 -27.24 28.58 -13.39
C THR A 329 -26.02 29.12 -12.63
N LEU A 330 -24.78 28.74 -13.00
CA LEU A 330 -23.57 29.40 -12.52
C LEU A 330 -23.51 30.80 -13.14
N GLN A 331 -23.95 31.81 -12.38
CA GLN A 331 -23.79 33.19 -12.81
C GLN A 331 -22.31 33.57 -12.79
N GLY A 332 -21.75 33.91 -13.95
CA GLY A 332 -20.63 34.85 -14.13
C GLY A 332 -19.43 34.71 -13.20
N ILE A 333 -18.98 33.48 -12.92
CA ILE A 333 -17.70 33.31 -12.21
C ILE A 333 -16.59 33.54 -13.22
N GLU A 334 -15.99 34.73 -13.14
CA GLU A 334 -14.88 35.16 -13.98
C GLU A 334 -13.54 34.76 -13.35
N ASP A 335 -12.48 34.76 -14.17
CA ASP A 335 -11.10 34.52 -13.73
C ASP A 335 -10.87 33.22 -12.95
N VAL A 336 -11.60 32.15 -13.30
CA VAL A 336 -11.41 30.82 -12.73
C VAL A 336 -10.05 30.25 -13.15
N LEU A 337 -9.27 29.86 -12.16
CA LEU A 337 -7.94 29.26 -12.33
C LEU A 337 -8.00 27.73 -12.18
N ASP A 338 -8.77 27.24 -11.22
CA ASP A 338 -8.91 25.82 -10.93
C ASP A 338 -10.23 25.53 -10.17
N ALA A 339 -10.67 24.27 -10.17
CA ALA A 339 -11.85 23.85 -9.44
C ALA A 339 -11.77 22.40 -8.95
N GLN A 340 -12.38 22.13 -7.79
CA GLN A 340 -12.50 20.79 -7.19
C GLN A 340 -13.95 20.53 -6.78
N PHE A 341 -14.29 19.25 -6.64
CA PHE A 341 -15.58 18.81 -6.13
C PHE A 341 -15.37 18.07 -4.80
N THR A 342 -16.09 18.49 -3.77
CA THR A 342 -16.01 17.88 -2.43
C THR A 342 -17.32 18.06 -1.67
N ASP A 343 -17.55 17.27 -0.63
CA ASP A 343 -18.66 17.45 0.31
C ASP A 343 -18.17 18.37 1.44
N PHE A 344 -18.25 19.70 1.23
CA PHE A 344 -17.60 20.69 2.11
C PHE A 344 -18.21 20.72 3.51
N ASP A 345 -19.53 20.54 3.61
CA ASP A 345 -20.26 20.59 4.88
C ASP A 345 -20.67 19.21 5.43
N LEU A 346 -20.22 18.13 4.78
CA LEU A 346 -20.49 16.74 5.17
C LEU A 346 -21.98 16.38 5.12
N ASP A 347 -22.76 17.05 4.26
CA ASP A 347 -24.19 16.81 4.07
C ASP A 347 -24.51 15.69 3.05
N ARG A 348 -23.45 15.05 2.51
CA ARG A 348 -23.48 14.00 1.47
C ARG A 348 -23.90 14.50 0.09
N LYS A 349 -23.85 15.81 -0.16
CA LYS A 349 -24.00 16.39 -1.48
C LYS A 349 -22.66 16.94 -1.94
N ILE A 350 -22.47 16.90 -3.26
CA ILE A 350 -21.25 17.43 -3.86
C ILE A 350 -21.39 18.94 -4.00
N ASP A 351 -20.41 19.63 -3.43
CA ASP A 351 -20.17 21.06 -3.57
C ASP A 351 -18.99 21.31 -4.51
N MET A 352 -18.85 22.57 -4.94
CA MET A 352 -17.79 22.99 -5.85
C MET A 352 -16.90 24.03 -5.19
N VAL A 353 -15.60 23.73 -5.15
CA VAL A 353 -14.54 24.64 -4.70
C VAL A 353 -13.97 25.30 -5.94
N VAL A 354 -14.01 26.62 -6.00
CA VAL A 354 -13.54 27.38 -7.16
C VAL A 354 -12.45 28.35 -6.75
N LEU A 355 -11.27 28.17 -7.32
CA LEU A 355 -10.15 29.09 -7.18
C LEU A 355 -10.21 30.13 -8.31
N GLN A 356 -10.26 31.39 -7.92
CA GLN A 356 -10.18 32.56 -8.79
C GLN A 356 -8.92 33.36 -8.46
N LEU A 357 -8.59 34.35 -9.31
CA LEU A 357 -7.49 35.26 -9.01
C LEU A 357 -7.71 35.99 -7.67
N GLY A 358 -6.93 35.62 -6.66
CA GLY A 358 -6.96 36.22 -5.32
C GLY A 358 -8.14 35.81 -4.44
N LYS A 359 -8.95 34.81 -4.84
CA LYS A 359 -10.12 34.38 -4.07
C LYS A 359 -10.40 32.88 -4.18
N LEU A 360 -10.71 32.23 -3.07
CA LEU A 360 -11.27 30.88 -3.03
C LEU A 360 -12.76 30.96 -2.65
N SER A 361 -13.63 30.26 -3.37
CA SER A 361 -15.08 30.28 -3.14
C SER A 361 -15.66 28.86 -3.08
N ILE A 362 -16.61 28.62 -2.18
CA ILE A 362 -17.39 27.39 -2.11
C ILE A 362 -18.77 27.66 -2.67
N LEU A 363 -19.19 26.82 -3.61
CA LEU A 363 -20.50 26.86 -4.21
C LEU A 363 -21.28 25.63 -3.81
N GLN A 364 -22.46 25.87 -3.25
CA GLN A 364 -23.39 24.82 -2.87
C GLN A 364 -24.69 24.99 -3.65
N LYS A 365 -25.42 23.88 -3.82
CA LYS A 365 -26.69 23.90 -4.54
C LYS A 365 -27.83 24.19 -3.59
N ASP A 366 -28.58 25.26 -3.85
CA ASP A 366 -29.79 25.57 -3.10
C ASP A 366 -30.79 24.39 -3.19
N ALA A 367 -31.21 23.90 -2.02
CA ALA A 367 -32.18 22.83 -1.83
C ALA A 367 -33.54 23.14 -2.49
N GLN A 368 -33.89 24.41 -2.67
CA GLN A 368 -35.16 24.83 -3.28
C GLN A 368 -35.04 25.27 -4.74
N ALA A 369 -34.03 26.08 -5.11
CA ALA A 369 -33.93 26.65 -6.47
C ALA A 369 -33.12 25.81 -7.47
N LYS A 370 -32.38 24.77 -7.02
CA LYS A 370 -31.44 24.00 -7.86
C LYS A 370 -30.37 24.87 -8.54
N GLN A 371 -30.10 26.08 -8.01
CA GLN A 371 -29.06 26.98 -8.50
C GLN A 371 -27.82 26.88 -7.62
N TRP A 372 -26.66 27.04 -8.24
CA TRP A 372 -25.40 27.17 -7.52
C TRP A 372 -25.27 28.58 -6.93
N GLN A 373 -24.89 28.67 -5.67
CA GLN A 373 -24.63 29.95 -5.01
C GLN A 373 -23.31 29.87 -4.25
N ILE A 374 -22.54 30.95 -4.28
CA ILE A 374 -21.37 31.10 -3.43
C ILE A 374 -21.87 31.25 -1.99
N THR A 375 -21.60 30.26 -1.14
CA THR A 375 -21.97 30.28 0.27
C THR A 375 -20.83 30.75 1.14
N HIS A 376 -19.59 30.42 0.76
CA HIS A 376 -18.38 30.79 1.49
C HIS A 376 -17.33 31.33 0.53
N SER A 377 -16.50 32.25 1.03
CA SER A 377 -15.31 32.67 0.29
C SER A 377 -14.27 33.32 1.20
N VAL A 378 -13.01 33.23 0.78
CA VAL A 378 -11.88 33.87 1.45
C VAL A 378 -10.91 34.46 0.43
N ASP A 379 -10.27 35.57 0.80
CA ASP A 379 -9.22 36.18 -0.01
C ASP A 379 -7.94 35.33 0.11
N VAL A 380 -7.28 35.07 -1.01
CA VAL A 380 -6.06 34.25 -1.09
C VAL A 380 -4.99 34.98 -1.90
N SER A 381 -3.76 34.46 -1.92
CA SER A 381 -2.68 35.09 -2.69
C SER A 381 -3.00 35.10 -4.19
N PRO A 382 -2.82 36.23 -4.92
CA PRO A 382 -3.09 36.27 -6.36
C PRO A 382 -2.10 35.43 -7.19
N GLY A 383 -1.03 34.90 -6.58
CA GLY A 383 -0.08 34.04 -7.27
C GLY A 383 -0.33 32.54 -7.11
N VAL A 384 -1.37 32.10 -6.39
CA VAL A 384 -1.81 30.70 -6.43
C VAL A 384 -2.70 30.46 -7.65
N SER A 385 -2.65 29.25 -8.20
CA SER A 385 -3.36 28.90 -9.45
C SER A 385 -3.96 27.50 -9.46
N ARG A 386 -3.74 26.71 -8.40
CA ARG A 386 -4.24 25.34 -8.27
C ARG A 386 -4.74 25.09 -6.85
N VAL A 387 -5.70 24.19 -6.71
CA VAL A 387 -6.28 23.79 -5.41
C VAL A 387 -6.36 22.27 -5.28
N LEU A 388 -6.00 21.75 -4.12
CA LEU A 388 -6.27 20.38 -3.67
C LEU A 388 -7.18 20.43 -2.44
N ALA A 389 -8.17 19.54 -2.36
CA ALA A 389 -8.97 19.30 -1.17
C ALA A 389 -8.33 18.17 -0.35
N VAL A 390 -7.97 18.45 0.90
CA VAL A 390 -7.13 17.58 1.74
C VAL A 390 -7.52 17.73 3.21
N ASP A 391 -7.58 16.64 3.97
CA ASP A 391 -7.69 16.65 5.44
C ASP A 391 -6.29 16.57 6.06
N PHE A 392 -5.79 17.67 6.63
CA PHE A 392 -4.42 17.75 7.18
C PHE A 392 -4.36 17.71 8.71
N ASP A 393 -5.47 17.95 9.39
CA ASP A 393 -5.52 18.05 10.85
C ASP A 393 -6.27 16.87 11.50
N ARG A 394 -6.85 15.98 10.67
CA ARG A 394 -7.54 14.75 11.08
C ARG A 394 -8.66 15.03 12.04
N ASP A 395 -9.26 16.20 11.93
CA ASP A 395 -10.36 16.56 12.80
C ASP A 395 -11.58 15.67 12.48
N ALA A 396 -12.24 15.21 13.53
CA ALA A 396 -13.36 14.30 13.42
C ALA A 396 -14.64 15.11 13.58
N THR A 397 -15.19 15.61 12.48
CA THR A 397 -16.32 16.53 12.56
C THR A 397 -17.67 15.83 12.75
N THR A 398 -17.84 14.62 12.20
CA THR A 398 -19.06 13.84 12.42
C THR A 398 -18.84 12.33 12.34
N THR A 399 -19.89 11.55 12.59
CA THR A 399 -19.91 10.11 12.39
C THR A 399 -21.04 9.70 11.46
N THR A 400 -20.77 8.80 10.51
CA THR A 400 -21.82 8.22 9.67
C THR A 400 -22.79 7.35 10.49
N PRO A 401 -24.00 7.04 9.99
CA PRO A 401 -24.90 6.06 10.60
C PRO A 401 -24.25 4.68 10.81
N GLU A 402 -23.26 4.33 9.99
CA GLU A 402 -22.45 3.13 10.08
C GLU A 402 -21.29 3.23 11.09
N SER A 403 -21.21 4.35 11.84
CA SER A 403 -20.21 4.65 12.87
C SER A 403 -18.78 4.85 12.34
N TYR A 404 -18.63 5.30 11.10
CA TYR A 404 -17.34 5.78 10.59
C TYR A 404 -17.16 7.25 10.97
N VAL A 405 -15.97 7.62 11.44
CA VAL A 405 -15.59 9.03 11.63
C VAL A 405 -15.43 9.66 10.25
N VAL A 406 -15.93 10.89 10.09
CA VAL A 406 -15.81 11.67 8.86
C VAL A 406 -15.15 12.99 9.22
N SER A 407 -14.05 13.26 8.53
CA SER A 407 -13.27 14.49 8.59
C SER A 407 -13.66 15.39 7.43
N ASP A 408 -13.51 16.69 7.60
CA ASP A 408 -13.71 17.62 6.50
C ASP A 408 -12.45 17.89 5.70
N PHE A 409 -12.66 18.55 4.56
CA PHE A 409 -11.60 18.92 3.67
C PHE A 409 -11.20 20.38 3.90
N ASP A 410 -9.91 20.57 4.09
CA ASP A 410 -9.20 21.82 3.95
C ASP A 410 -8.66 21.95 2.52
N PHE A 411 -7.98 23.07 2.27
CA PHE A 411 -7.51 23.39 0.92
C PHE A 411 -6.04 23.78 0.91
N LEU A 412 -5.24 23.02 0.15
CA LEU A 412 -3.89 23.40 -0.22
C LEU A 412 -3.91 24.09 -1.57
N LEU A 413 -3.52 25.37 -1.55
CA LEU A 413 -3.41 26.22 -2.73
C LEU A 413 -1.94 26.33 -3.13
N PHE A 414 -1.65 26.25 -4.43
CA PHE A 414 -0.28 26.36 -4.91
C PHE A 414 -0.16 27.09 -6.25
N GLY A 415 1.02 27.66 -6.49
CA GLY A 415 1.36 28.34 -7.74
C GLY A 415 2.65 29.13 -7.65
N GLN A 416 2.73 30.21 -8.43
CA GLN A 416 3.88 31.12 -8.45
C GLN A 416 4.19 31.74 -7.08
N ALA A 417 3.16 31.97 -6.26
CA ALA A 417 3.33 32.50 -4.90
C ALA A 417 3.83 31.48 -3.86
N GLY A 418 4.00 30.20 -4.23
CA GLY A 418 4.35 29.14 -3.28
C GLY A 418 3.14 28.30 -2.87
N LEU A 419 3.10 27.92 -1.60
CA LEU A 419 2.00 27.17 -0.97
C LEU A 419 1.20 28.07 -0.02
N GLN A 420 -0.10 27.83 0.09
CA GLN A 420 -0.98 28.46 1.07
C GLN A 420 -2.06 27.46 1.52
N ILE A 421 -2.35 27.42 2.82
CA ILE A 421 -3.40 26.57 3.38
C ILE A 421 -4.62 27.43 3.72
N VAL A 422 -5.80 26.91 3.39
CA VAL A 422 -7.10 27.43 3.84
C VAL A 422 -7.81 26.32 4.61
N GLU A 423 -8.03 26.56 5.90
CA GLU A 423 -8.71 25.67 6.83
C GLU A 423 -10.23 25.82 6.73
N ASN A 424 -10.95 24.70 6.78
CA ASN A 424 -12.40 24.61 6.87
C ASN A 424 -12.83 24.45 8.33
N VAL A 425 -13.12 25.56 9.00
CA VAL A 425 -13.40 25.52 10.43
C VAL A 425 -14.90 25.37 10.68
N LEU A 426 -15.31 24.36 11.45
CA LEU A 426 -16.62 24.31 12.13
C LEU A 426 -16.46 24.69 13.62
N PRO A 427 -16.78 25.93 14.02
CA PRO A 427 -16.66 26.33 15.43
C PRO A 427 -17.61 25.51 16.31
N LYS A 428 -17.16 25.09 17.50
CA LYS A 428 -17.88 24.17 18.41
C LYS A 428 -19.31 24.59 18.80
N ASP A 429 -19.61 25.89 18.72
CA ASP A 429 -20.91 26.47 19.09
C ASP A 429 -21.69 27.03 17.88
N GLU A 430 -21.17 26.85 16.66
CA GLU A 430 -21.77 27.36 15.43
C GLU A 430 -22.33 26.22 14.55
N ALA A 431 -23.30 26.57 13.72
CA ALA A 431 -23.94 25.63 12.80
C ALA A 431 -23.39 25.73 11.37
N GLU A 432 -22.53 26.70 11.11
CA GLU A 432 -22.00 27.02 9.78
C GLU A 432 -20.48 26.99 9.82
N ARG A 433 -19.90 26.56 8.69
CA ARG A 433 -18.46 26.47 8.49
C ARG A 433 -17.88 27.82 8.07
N THR A 434 -16.59 28.00 8.26
CA THR A 434 -15.87 29.20 7.80
C THR A 434 -14.54 28.82 7.15
N LEU A 435 -14.06 29.66 6.23
CA LEU A 435 -12.76 29.49 5.60
C LEU A 435 -11.73 30.41 6.24
N VAL A 436 -10.62 29.87 6.70
CA VAL A 436 -9.55 30.61 7.38
C VAL A 436 -8.22 30.35 6.70
N VAL A 437 -7.55 31.41 6.21
CA VAL A 437 -6.18 31.28 5.70
C VAL A 437 -5.23 31.07 6.88
N SER A 438 -4.43 30.01 6.82
CA SER A 438 -3.38 29.78 7.82
C SER A 438 -2.25 30.81 7.66
N GLU A 439 -1.99 31.60 8.71
CA GLU A 439 -0.88 32.57 8.73
C GLU A 439 0.48 31.92 9.07
N THR A 440 0.47 30.69 9.60
CA THR A 440 1.66 29.98 10.09
C THR A 440 2.14 28.90 9.14
N ALA A 441 1.23 28.22 8.42
CA ALA A 441 1.59 27.18 7.48
C ALA A 441 2.50 27.75 6.38
N PHE A 442 3.68 27.12 6.20
CA PHE A 442 4.71 27.54 5.25
C PHE A 442 5.18 29.01 5.38
N ALA A 443 4.89 29.66 6.52
CA ALA A 443 5.29 31.04 6.75
C ALA A 443 6.82 31.17 6.72
N ASN A 444 7.33 32.06 5.86
CA ASN A 444 8.77 32.27 5.64
C ASN A 444 9.51 31.04 5.08
N ALA A 445 8.81 30.04 4.53
CA ALA A 445 9.41 28.86 3.92
C ALA A 445 10.22 29.17 2.65
N GLY A 446 9.97 30.33 2.00
CA GLY A 446 10.67 30.74 0.79
C GLY A 446 10.33 29.90 -0.45
N ILE A 447 9.21 29.16 -0.42
CA ILE A 447 8.73 28.34 -1.53
C ILE A 447 8.12 29.26 -2.59
N THR A 448 8.56 29.13 -3.84
CA THR A 448 8.03 29.89 -4.98
C THR A 448 7.94 29.03 -6.24
N GLY A 449 7.14 29.47 -7.21
CA GLY A 449 7.10 28.84 -8.53
C GLY A 449 6.61 27.40 -8.53
N VAL A 450 5.74 27.03 -7.58
CA VAL A 450 5.26 25.64 -7.43
C VAL A 450 4.41 25.27 -8.64
N THR A 451 4.79 24.19 -9.32
CA THR A 451 4.11 23.69 -10.53
C THR A 451 3.35 22.40 -10.28
N ASN A 452 3.75 21.60 -9.28
CA ASN A 452 3.13 20.32 -8.99
C ASN A 452 3.24 20.01 -7.50
N VAL A 453 2.21 19.39 -6.94
CA VAL A 453 2.10 19.01 -5.54
C VAL A 453 1.42 17.65 -5.47
N GLN A 454 1.96 16.77 -4.63
CA GLN A 454 1.33 15.53 -4.21
C GLN A 454 1.28 15.50 -2.68
N VAL A 455 0.22 14.91 -2.15
CA VAL A 455 -0.02 14.81 -0.72
C VAL A 455 -0.25 13.35 -0.36
N ALA A 456 0.50 12.84 0.60
CA ALA A 456 0.32 11.51 1.15
C ALA A 456 0.99 11.38 2.50
N ASP A 457 0.54 10.39 3.26
CA ASP A 457 1.20 9.91 4.46
C ASP A 457 2.38 9.02 4.05
N LEU A 458 3.58 9.60 3.93
CA LEU A 458 4.74 8.89 3.36
C LEU A 458 5.39 7.95 4.34
N GLU A 459 5.29 8.24 5.64
CA GLU A 459 5.87 7.40 6.69
C GLU A 459 4.84 6.57 7.43
N ASN A 460 3.59 6.61 6.98
CA ASN A 460 2.44 5.93 7.53
C ASN A 460 2.12 6.33 8.99
N ASP A 461 2.67 7.44 9.52
CA ASP A 461 2.30 7.98 10.84
C ASP A 461 0.90 8.63 10.83
N GLY A 462 0.37 8.76 9.62
CA GLY A 462 -0.99 9.10 9.33
C GLY A 462 -1.17 10.59 9.04
N ASP A 463 -0.18 11.43 9.33
CA ASP A 463 -0.23 12.83 8.97
C ASP A 463 0.13 12.97 7.49
N LEU A 464 -0.65 13.77 6.75
CA LEU A 464 -0.39 13.94 5.33
C LEU A 464 0.79 14.89 5.11
N ASP A 465 1.83 14.39 4.44
CA ASP A 465 3.02 15.14 4.02
C ASP A 465 2.85 15.75 2.63
N VAL A 466 3.74 16.69 2.28
CA VAL A 466 3.68 17.41 1.01
C VAL A 466 4.96 17.21 0.20
N ALA A 467 4.85 16.55 -0.95
CA ALA A 467 5.90 16.50 -1.98
C ALA A 467 5.58 17.53 -3.08
N LEU A 468 6.55 18.35 -3.46
CA LEU A 468 6.32 19.42 -4.45
C LEU A 468 7.48 19.63 -5.42
N LEU A 469 7.16 20.16 -6.60
CA LEU A 469 8.12 20.70 -7.57
C LEU A 469 7.91 22.21 -7.69
N GLY A 470 8.98 22.98 -7.51
CA GLY A 470 8.98 24.44 -7.72
C GLY A 470 10.35 24.98 -8.18
N ASP A 471 10.58 26.27 -7.99
CA ASP A 471 11.82 26.94 -8.46
C ASP A 471 13.11 26.37 -7.85
N GLN A 472 13.00 25.74 -6.67
CA GLN A 472 14.11 25.13 -5.96
C GLN A 472 14.23 23.61 -6.21
N GLY A 473 13.51 23.07 -7.20
CA GLY A 473 13.48 21.65 -7.51
C GLY A 473 12.47 20.87 -6.67
N LEU A 474 12.70 19.56 -6.55
CA LEU A 474 11.89 18.66 -5.74
C LEU A 474 12.11 18.92 -4.25
N GLN A 475 11.02 19.05 -3.49
CA GLN A 475 11.06 19.19 -2.04
C GLN A 475 10.08 18.24 -1.37
N LEU A 476 10.42 17.80 -0.17
CA LEU A 476 9.54 17.09 0.75
C LEU A 476 9.38 17.86 2.07
N TRP A 477 8.12 18.03 2.47
CA TRP A 477 7.73 18.73 3.68
C TRP A 477 6.93 17.79 4.57
N LYS A 478 7.46 17.51 5.75
CA LYS A 478 6.83 16.67 6.76
C LYS A 478 5.81 17.49 7.56
N ASN A 479 4.61 16.95 7.76
CA ASN A 479 3.62 17.51 8.67
C ASN A 479 3.89 17.03 10.11
N HIS A 480 3.69 17.91 11.08
CA HIS A 480 3.88 17.62 12.51
C HIS A 480 2.60 17.89 13.31
N GLU A 481 1.44 17.64 12.67
CA GLU A 481 0.12 18.07 13.11
C GLU A 481 -0.02 19.60 13.19
N ASN A 482 -1.26 20.08 13.36
CA ASN A 482 -1.57 21.50 13.59
C ASN A 482 -0.95 22.44 12.55
N TRP A 483 -0.91 22.02 11.28
CA TRP A 483 -0.44 22.86 10.17
C TRP A 483 1.05 23.23 10.22
N LEU A 484 1.84 22.51 11.02
CA LEU A 484 3.27 22.76 11.17
C LEU A 484 4.08 21.87 10.22
N PHE A 485 4.72 22.50 9.24
CA PHE A 485 5.51 21.79 8.24
C PHE A 485 7.00 22.08 8.37
N THR A 486 7.82 21.02 8.26
CA THR A 486 9.28 21.13 8.19
C THR A 486 9.78 20.60 6.86
N ASN A 487 10.67 21.35 6.20
CA ASN A 487 11.37 20.86 5.03
C ASN A 487 12.37 19.78 5.45
N VAL A 488 12.16 18.55 4.98
CA VAL A 488 13.00 17.38 5.27
C VAL A 488 13.73 16.87 4.03
N THR A 489 13.79 17.69 2.96
CA THR A 489 14.30 17.26 1.65
C THR A 489 15.72 16.71 1.72
N GLN A 490 16.62 17.32 2.52
CA GLN A 490 18.02 16.88 2.56
C GLN A 490 18.19 15.53 3.26
N GLU A 491 17.37 15.29 4.28
CA GLU A 491 17.38 14.07 5.09
C GLU A 491 16.63 12.94 4.39
N ALA A 492 15.47 13.25 3.81
CA ALA A 492 14.55 12.30 3.22
C ALA A 492 14.88 11.98 1.75
N LEU A 493 15.36 12.97 0.99
CA LEU A 493 15.60 12.89 -0.46
C LEU A 493 17.01 13.41 -0.79
N PRO A 494 18.09 12.75 -0.32
CA PRO A 494 19.46 13.21 -0.58
C PRO A 494 19.81 13.29 -2.07
N GLU A 495 19.07 12.58 -2.92
CA GLU A 495 19.21 12.55 -4.38
C GLU A 495 18.14 13.39 -5.12
N ALA A 496 17.45 14.32 -4.44
CA ALA A 496 16.37 15.15 -5.02
C ALA A 496 16.75 15.84 -6.35
N ALA A 497 18.02 16.19 -6.53
CA ALA A 497 18.55 16.80 -7.76
C ALA A 497 18.36 15.92 -9.01
N LYS A 498 18.10 14.62 -8.87
CA LYS A 498 17.77 13.75 -10.01
C LYS A 498 16.41 14.07 -10.64
N ALA A 499 15.54 14.78 -9.91
CA ALA A 499 14.27 15.29 -10.43
C ALA A 499 14.38 16.70 -11.05
N ASP A 500 15.57 17.31 -11.08
CA ASP A 500 15.76 18.67 -11.57
C ASP A 500 15.29 18.83 -13.02
N GLY A 501 14.52 19.89 -13.28
CA GLY A 501 13.92 20.15 -14.59
C GLY A 501 12.70 19.28 -14.91
N GLY A 502 12.33 18.34 -14.03
CA GLY A 502 11.08 17.60 -14.09
C GLY A 502 9.86 18.49 -13.87
N ARG A 503 8.68 18.03 -14.31
CA ARG A 503 7.41 18.76 -14.21
C ARG A 503 6.25 17.94 -13.64
N VAL A 504 6.48 16.64 -13.46
CA VAL A 504 5.46 15.69 -13.02
C VAL A 504 5.85 15.10 -11.68
N LEU A 505 4.84 14.91 -10.84
CA LEU A 505 4.89 14.15 -9.61
C LEU A 505 3.68 13.23 -9.60
N ALA A 506 3.88 12.00 -9.15
CA ALA A 506 2.81 11.07 -8.80
C ALA A 506 3.26 10.18 -7.64
N LEU A 507 2.31 9.62 -6.90
CA LEU A 507 2.55 8.73 -5.78
C LEU A 507 1.86 7.39 -6.02
N ALA A 508 2.57 6.29 -5.79
CA ALA A 508 2.01 4.95 -5.78
C ALA A 508 2.96 3.96 -5.12
N ASP A 509 2.43 2.85 -4.62
CA ASP A 509 3.21 1.73 -4.08
C ASP A 509 3.73 0.84 -5.22
N ALA A 510 4.89 1.18 -5.79
CA ALA A 510 5.42 0.53 -6.98
C ALA A 510 5.72 -0.95 -6.71
N ASN A 511 6.35 -1.22 -5.57
CA ASN A 511 6.90 -2.53 -5.22
C ASN A 511 5.99 -3.35 -4.28
N ARG A 512 4.75 -2.90 -4.04
CA ARG A 512 3.77 -3.50 -3.13
C ARG A 512 4.30 -3.65 -1.70
N SER A 513 5.08 -2.68 -1.23
CA SER A 513 5.63 -2.64 0.14
C SER A 513 4.72 -1.94 1.15
N LEU A 514 3.52 -1.51 0.72
CA LEU A 514 2.57 -0.67 1.46
C LEU A 514 3.13 0.72 1.80
N GLN A 515 4.18 1.14 1.11
CA GLN A 515 4.76 2.47 1.22
C GLN A 515 4.52 3.22 -0.09
N GLN A 516 4.22 4.50 0.00
CA GLN A 516 4.07 5.34 -1.19
C GLN A 516 5.46 5.69 -1.73
N ASP A 517 5.72 5.32 -2.98
CA ASP A 517 6.90 5.73 -3.74
C ASP A 517 6.60 7.00 -4.55
N LEU A 518 7.63 7.79 -4.83
CA LEU A 518 7.50 9.07 -5.53
C LEU A 518 7.99 8.97 -6.98
N TYR A 519 7.07 9.06 -7.92
CA TYR A 519 7.36 9.07 -9.35
C TYR A 519 7.64 10.50 -9.83
N VAL A 520 8.72 10.65 -10.60
CA VAL A 520 9.14 11.91 -11.21
C VAL A 520 9.46 11.72 -12.69
N SER A 521 9.83 12.80 -13.38
CA SER A 521 10.36 12.68 -14.74
C SER A 521 11.65 11.84 -14.76
N GLY A 522 11.66 10.73 -15.51
CA GLY A 522 12.85 9.89 -15.71
C GLY A 522 13.13 8.83 -14.64
N GLY A 523 12.31 8.69 -13.61
CA GLY A 523 12.46 7.62 -12.63
C GLY A 523 11.58 7.81 -11.39
N LEU A 524 11.80 6.97 -10.39
CA LEU A 524 11.10 7.02 -9.11
C LEU A 524 12.07 6.98 -7.93
N PHE A 525 11.65 7.61 -6.83
CA PHE A 525 12.25 7.46 -5.52
C PHE A 525 11.45 6.42 -4.73
N GLU A 526 12.11 5.31 -4.40
CA GLU A 526 11.54 4.25 -3.58
C GLU A 526 11.57 4.66 -2.13
N ASN A 527 10.46 4.46 -1.43
CA ASN A 527 10.40 4.69 0.00
C ASN A 527 11.14 3.57 0.74
N ILE A 528 12.34 3.92 1.21
CA ILE A 528 13.20 3.05 2.01
C ILE A 528 13.00 3.24 3.52
N ARG A 529 11.87 3.87 3.89
CA ARG A 529 11.32 4.00 5.25
C ARG A 529 12.02 5.03 6.14
N HIS A 530 11.38 5.24 7.29
CA HIS A 530 11.82 6.16 8.34
C HIS A 530 11.95 7.60 7.77
N GLY A 531 10.98 7.98 6.92
CA GLY A 531 10.96 9.25 6.21
C GLY A 531 12.05 9.40 5.16
N ARG A 532 12.56 8.30 4.58
CA ARG A 532 13.62 8.34 3.56
C ARG A 532 13.18 7.68 2.26
N LEU A 533 13.57 8.29 1.16
CA LEU A 533 13.41 7.72 -0.17
C LEU A 533 14.76 7.68 -0.89
N GLN A 534 14.94 6.64 -1.70
CA GLN A 534 16.16 6.38 -2.45
C GLN A 534 15.85 6.35 -3.94
N TRP A 535 16.73 6.91 -4.77
CA TRP A 535 16.55 6.83 -6.21
C TRP A 535 16.71 5.39 -6.72
N ASN A 536 15.72 4.90 -7.47
CA ASN A 536 15.84 3.63 -8.18
C ASN A 536 16.46 3.82 -9.57
N GLU A 537 17.74 3.45 -9.71
CA GLU A 537 18.52 3.56 -10.96
C GLU A 537 17.96 2.72 -12.13
N SER A 538 17.09 1.75 -11.85
CA SER A 538 16.49 0.85 -12.86
C SER A 538 15.06 1.24 -13.24
N SER A 539 14.54 2.34 -12.70
CA SER A 539 13.11 2.70 -12.82
C SER A 539 12.72 3.50 -14.07
N ASP A 540 13.68 4.07 -14.83
CA ASP A 540 13.38 4.88 -16.03
C ASP A 540 12.51 4.11 -17.05
N ALA A 541 12.76 2.81 -17.18
CA ALA A 541 11.98 1.94 -18.06
C ALA A 541 10.50 1.80 -17.65
N LEU A 542 10.16 2.04 -16.38
CA LEU A 542 8.81 1.93 -15.84
C LEU A 542 7.94 3.16 -16.14
N ILE A 543 8.55 4.31 -16.44
CA ILE A 543 7.84 5.59 -16.69
C ILE A 543 7.82 5.95 -18.18
N GLY A 544 8.83 5.49 -18.94
CA GLY A 544 8.83 5.62 -20.40
C GLY A 544 9.52 6.89 -20.92
N GLY A 545 10.59 7.35 -20.28
CA GLY A 545 11.50 8.38 -20.75
C GLY A 545 11.56 9.65 -19.87
N VAL A 546 12.03 10.74 -20.48
CA VAL A 546 12.24 12.04 -19.81
C VAL A 546 11.44 13.15 -20.51
N ASN A 547 11.10 14.22 -19.77
CA ASN A 547 10.29 15.38 -20.21
C ASN A 547 8.78 15.13 -20.33
N HIS A 548 8.17 14.57 -19.29
CA HIS A 548 6.73 14.42 -19.25
C HIS A 548 6.03 15.75 -18.94
N THR A 549 4.89 15.99 -19.59
CA THR A 549 3.98 17.12 -19.33
C THR A 549 2.87 16.75 -18.36
N ALA A 550 2.53 15.47 -18.28
CA ALA A 550 1.59 14.89 -17.32
C ALA A 550 1.98 13.44 -17.05
N LEU A 551 1.69 12.95 -15.84
CA LEU A 551 1.90 11.57 -15.41
C LEU A 551 0.70 11.14 -14.57
N SER A 552 0.23 9.93 -14.83
CA SER A 552 -0.74 9.23 -13.98
C SER A 552 -0.21 7.82 -13.71
N VAL A 553 -0.47 7.33 -12.51
CA VAL A 553 -0.11 5.98 -12.08
C VAL A 553 -1.37 5.28 -11.58
N PHE A 554 -1.68 4.11 -12.12
CA PHE A 554 -2.86 3.31 -11.77
C PHE A 554 -2.74 1.92 -12.43
N ASP A 555 -3.53 0.96 -11.98
CA ASP A 555 -3.59 -0.38 -12.56
C ASP A 555 -4.50 -0.35 -13.80
N VAL A 556 -3.93 -0.45 -15.01
CA VAL A 556 -4.69 -0.29 -16.27
C VAL A 556 -5.23 -1.64 -16.76
N ASP A 557 -4.55 -2.72 -16.42
CA ASP A 557 -4.87 -4.08 -16.87
C ASP A 557 -5.41 -4.99 -15.76
N ASN A 558 -5.62 -4.45 -14.55
CA ASN A 558 -6.16 -5.13 -13.37
C ASN A 558 -5.29 -6.32 -12.92
N ASN A 559 -3.98 -6.20 -13.10
CA ASN A 559 -3.01 -7.21 -12.66
C ASN A 559 -2.48 -6.93 -11.24
N GLY A 560 -2.94 -5.83 -10.63
CA GLY A 560 -2.60 -5.31 -9.31
C GLY A 560 -1.28 -4.54 -9.25
N SER A 561 -0.55 -4.41 -10.35
CA SER A 561 0.71 -3.66 -10.41
C SER A 561 0.47 -2.22 -10.87
N VAL A 562 1.42 -1.33 -10.56
CA VAL A 562 1.27 0.10 -10.84
C VAL A 562 1.75 0.38 -12.26
N ASP A 563 0.81 0.57 -13.19
CA ASP A 563 1.13 1.02 -14.53
C ASP A 563 1.33 2.52 -14.58
N THR A 564 2.06 2.99 -15.60
CA THR A 564 2.28 4.41 -15.81
C THR A 564 1.71 4.88 -17.14
N VAL A 565 1.07 6.05 -17.11
CA VAL A 565 0.61 6.77 -18.30
C VAL A 565 1.25 8.14 -18.28
N ALA A 566 2.11 8.42 -19.26
CA ALA A 566 2.88 9.66 -19.32
C ALA A 566 2.70 10.37 -20.66
N ALA A 567 2.46 11.68 -20.64
CA ALA A 567 2.34 12.52 -21.83
C ALA A 567 3.64 13.29 -22.09
N THR A 568 4.04 13.45 -23.35
CA THR A 568 5.26 14.21 -23.76
C THR A 568 4.94 15.50 -24.53
N GLY A 569 3.65 15.82 -24.68
CA GLY A 569 3.14 16.92 -25.51
C GLY A 569 2.84 16.57 -26.97
N SER A 570 3.34 15.42 -27.46
CA SER A 570 2.99 14.89 -28.80
C SER A 570 2.59 13.41 -28.78
N GLU A 571 2.93 12.69 -27.72
CA GLU A 571 2.60 11.28 -27.54
C GLU A 571 2.13 11.03 -26.10
N VAL A 572 1.33 9.99 -25.93
CA VAL A 572 1.05 9.35 -24.65
C VAL A 572 1.74 7.99 -24.64
N HIS A 573 2.52 7.72 -23.61
CA HIS A 573 3.18 6.46 -23.34
C HIS A 573 2.43 5.75 -22.21
N LEU A 574 1.90 4.56 -22.49
CA LEU A 574 1.39 3.63 -21.49
C LEU A 574 2.46 2.56 -21.28
N VAL A 575 2.94 2.41 -20.04
CA VAL A 575 3.85 1.34 -19.63
C VAL A 575 3.10 0.40 -18.71
N LEU A 576 2.79 -0.79 -19.24
CA LEU A 576 2.24 -1.88 -18.44
C LEU A 576 3.38 -2.55 -17.69
N THR A 577 3.17 -2.76 -16.40
CA THR A 577 4.11 -3.36 -15.48
C THR A 577 3.60 -4.70 -14.99
N GLY A 578 4.50 -5.48 -14.42
CA GLY A 578 4.17 -6.74 -13.76
C GLY A 578 5.01 -6.84 -12.52
N ASN A 579 4.54 -7.64 -11.58
CA ASN A 579 5.20 -7.84 -10.30
C ASN A 579 5.28 -9.33 -9.95
N GLU A 580 6.33 -9.69 -9.21
CA GLU A 580 6.53 -11.02 -8.67
C GLU A 580 6.42 -10.94 -7.15
N PRO A 581 5.99 -12.03 -6.48
CA PRO A 581 6.18 -12.15 -5.04
C PRO A 581 7.66 -11.93 -4.73
N GLY A 582 7.98 -10.84 -4.02
CA GLY A 582 9.36 -10.40 -3.77
C GLY A 582 9.58 -8.90 -4.03
N GLY A 583 8.58 -8.19 -4.55
CA GLY A 583 8.64 -6.73 -4.78
C GLY A 583 9.38 -6.33 -6.05
N LYS A 584 9.75 -7.30 -6.90
CA LYS A 584 10.38 -7.01 -8.18
C LYS A 584 9.32 -6.61 -9.20
N VAL A 585 9.36 -5.34 -9.59
CA VAL A 585 8.56 -4.79 -10.70
C VAL A 585 9.35 -4.90 -11.99
N TRP A 586 8.71 -5.27 -13.09
CA TRP A 586 9.28 -5.17 -14.42
C TRP A 586 8.29 -4.55 -15.39
N LYS A 587 8.84 -3.98 -16.47
CA LYS A 587 8.04 -3.54 -17.60
C LYS A 587 7.58 -4.76 -18.42
N GLN A 588 6.27 -4.94 -18.57
CA GLN A 588 5.70 -5.92 -19.50
C GLN A 588 5.71 -5.38 -20.94
N GLN A 589 5.12 -4.19 -21.14
CA GLN A 589 4.89 -3.64 -22.47
C GLN A 589 4.91 -2.11 -22.43
N THR A 590 5.29 -1.49 -23.55
CA THR A 590 5.04 -0.07 -23.80
C THR A 590 4.11 0.07 -25.00
N ILE A 591 3.06 0.87 -24.83
CA ILE A 591 2.13 1.25 -25.89
C ILE A 591 2.22 2.76 -26.06
N LYS A 592 2.27 3.22 -27.31
CA LYS A 592 2.38 4.63 -27.65
C LYS A 592 1.23 5.05 -28.54
N PHE A 593 0.67 6.21 -28.23
CA PHE A 593 -0.41 6.80 -29.01
C PHE A 593 -0.08 8.26 -29.30
N PRO A 594 -0.27 8.75 -30.54
CA PRO A 594 -0.09 10.16 -30.85
C PRO A 594 -1.20 10.97 -30.15
N SER A 595 -0.80 12.01 -29.40
CA SER A 595 -1.75 12.92 -28.76
C SER A 595 -1.06 14.21 -28.32
N GLU A 596 -1.70 15.35 -28.55
CA GLU A 596 -1.30 16.65 -28.00
C GLU A 596 -1.90 16.85 -26.60
N SER A 597 -1.87 15.81 -25.76
CA SER A 597 -2.46 15.84 -24.42
C SER A 597 -1.66 16.73 -23.46
N VAL A 598 -2.38 17.61 -22.75
CA VAL A 598 -1.83 18.47 -21.70
C VAL A 598 -2.12 17.98 -20.28
N ASN A 599 -3.04 17.02 -20.12
CA ASN A 599 -3.40 16.44 -18.82
C ASN A 599 -3.83 14.96 -18.98
N LEU A 600 -3.74 14.21 -17.88
CA LEU A 600 -4.15 12.81 -17.78
C LEU A 600 -4.97 12.63 -16.50
N GLN A 601 -6.11 11.96 -16.60
CA GLN A 601 -6.97 11.65 -15.46
C GLN A 601 -7.42 10.18 -15.56
N PRO A 602 -7.07 9.33 -14.59
CA PRO A 602 -7.57 7.97 -14.53
C PRO A 602 -9.05 7.97 -14.09
N LEU A 603 -9.84 7.08 -14.66
CA LEU A 603 -11.26 6.93 -14.35
C LEU A 603 -11.71 5.48 -14.62
N ASP A 604 -12.09 4.77 -13.56
CA ASP A 604 -12.86 3.53 -13.63
C ASP A 604 -14.34 3.88 -13.87
N TYR A 605 -14.75 3.97 -15.13
CA TYR A 605 -16.08 4.46 -15.49
C TYR A 605 -17.15 3.35 -15.46
N ASP A 606 -16.76 2.08 -15.59
CA ASP A 606 -17.63 0.90 -15.61
C ASP A 606 -17.58 0.04 -14.33
N ASN A 607 -16.77 0.45 -13.34
CA ASN A 607 -16.59 -0.21 -12.06
C ASN A 607 -16.04 -1.64 -12.21
N ASP A 608 -15.11 -1.84 -13.15
CA ASP A 608 -14.48 -3.14 -13.38
C ASP A 608 -13.11 -3.29 -12.71
N GLY A 609 -12.67 -2.23 -12.01
CA GLY A 609 -11.42 -2.15 -11.26
C GLY A 609 -10.40 -1.36 -12.04
#